data_AF-A0A8H8NU14-F1
#
_entry.id   AF-A0A8H8NU14-F1
#
_cell.length_a   1.000
_cell.length_b   1.000
_cell.length_c   1.000
_cell.angle_alpha   90.00
_cell.angle_beta   90.00
_cell.angle_gamma   90.00
#
_symmetry.space_group_name_H-M   'P 1'
#
loop_
_entity.id
_entity.type
_entity.pdbx_description
1 polymer ?
#
loop_
_entity_poly.entity_id
_entity_poly.type
_entity_poly.pdbx_seq_one_letter_code
_entity_poly.pdbx_strand_id
1 'polypeptide(L)'
;MADLLLTIRDDIVLGHFAVCDVVTSVVTGRPLLCRYHVPWSLELCNEFTKDENLGLRWLFGIPDQFVMLLHTWTVWKDAQASGTTVDLDIIQRIEEDIGNIDILPCRTSDSSLAIGRMVVQECWRQVLLEANALDHRVKKAQKGFMKLLKATKPRRNPDVFTIMPMIIAGAVTTKSTHRRQIIISRFLSMPEFANPGVAGNDLLRMLEDIWARTNMEGRPARWEDLREACQRVIGI
;
A
#
# COMPACT_ATOMS: atom_id res chain seq x y z
N MET A 1 14.07 -20.64 -15.27
CA MET A 1 13.61 -19.32 -14.76
C MET A 1 12.11 -19.33 -14.45
N ALA A 2 11.28 -20.01 -15.24
CA ALA A 2 9.87 -20.30 -14.91
C ALA A 2 9.69 -21.13 -13.61
N ASP A 3 10.64 -22.04 -13.31
CA ASP A 3 10.53 -22.94 -12.15
C ASP A 3 10.52 -22.23 -10.78
N LEU A 4 11.24 -21.12 -10.62
CA LEU A 4 11.28 -20.39 -9.35
C LEU A 4 9.95 -19.65 -9.07
N LEU A 5 9.33 -19.12 -10.13
CA LEU A 5 8.01 -18.47 -10.07
C LEU A 5 6.90 -19.49 -9.77
N LEU A 6 7.01 -20.71 -10.31
CA LEU A 6 6.12 -21.83 -9.97
C LEU A 6 6.32 -22.29 -8.52
N THR A 7 7.55 -22.27 -8.00
CA THR A 7 7.83 -22.69 -6.62
C THR A 7 7.22 -21.71 -5.59
N ILE A 8 7.22 -20.40 -5.85
CA ILE A 8 6.51 -19.40 -5.02
C ILE A 8 4.99 -19.51 -5.17
N ARG A 9 4.51 -19.89 -6.37
CA ARG A 9 3.08 -20.06 -6.67
C ARG A 9 2.45 -21.21 -5.90
N ASP A 10 3.18 -22.31 -5.74
CA ASP A 10 2.69 -23.56 -5.12
C ASP A 10 2.96 -23.63 -3.60
N ASP A 11 3.90 -22.84 -3.09
CA ASP A 11 4.14 -22.69 -1.65
C ASP A 11 3.44 -21.44 -1.11
N ILE A 12 2.26 -21.68 -0.51
CA ILE A 12 1.45 -20.64 0.13
C ILE A 12 2.28 -19.86 1.15
N VAL A 13 3.13 -20.50 1.95
CA VAL A 13 3.91 -19.82 3.00
C VAL A 13 4.91 -18.83 2.38
N LEU A 14 5.58 -19.23 1.30
CA LEU A 14 6.53 -18.38 0.61
C LEU A 14 5.85 -17.17 -0.04
N GLY A 15 4.68 -17.39 -0.66
CA GLY A 15 3.87 -16.29 -1.18
C GLY A 15 3.45 -15.29 -0.10
N HIS A 16 3.10 -15.77 1.10
CA HIS A 16 2.73 -14.90 2.24
C HIS A 16 3.90 -14.04 2.68
N PHE A 17 5.05 -14.67 2.84
CA PHE A 17 6.26 -13.98 3.25
C PHE A 17 6.60 -12.86 2.23
N ALA A 18 6.52 -13.16 0.93
CA ALA A 18 6.78 -12.19 -0.12
C ALA A 18 5.82 -10.99 -0.08
N VAL A 19 4.52 -11.23 0.09
CA VAL A 19 3.52 -10.16 0.21
C VAL A 19 3.78 -9.31 1.46
N CYS A 20 4.07 -9.94 2.60
CA CYS A 20 4.40 -9.25 3.85
C CYS A 20 5.65 -8.39 3.73
N ASP A 21 6.72 -8.91 3.14
CA ASP A 21 7.98 -8.18 2.94
C ASP A 21 7.75 -6.94 2.07
N VAL A 22 7.11 -7.10 0.92
CA VAL A 22 6.81 -6.00 -0.01
C VAL A 22 5.94 -4.93 0.65
N VAL A 23 4.82 -5.32 1.26
CA VAL A 23 3.89 -4.35 1.88
C VAL A 23 4.55 -3.65 3.06
N THR A 24 5.30 -4.38 3.88
CA THR A 24 6.00 -3.81 5.05
C THR A 24 7.09 -2.85 4.61
N SER A 25 7.88 -3.19 3.60
CA SER A 25 8.86 -2.32 2.98
C SER A 25 8.24 -0.99 2.53
N VAL A 26 7.10 -1.04 1.83
CA VAL A 26 6.40 0.16 1.34
C VAL A 26 5.91 1.03 2.50
N VAL A 27 5.21 0.47 3.48
CA VAL A 27 4.61 1.27 4.57
C VAL A 27 5.63 1.76 5.60
N THR A 28 6.79 1.12 5.69
CA THR A 28 7.90 1.57 6.54
C THR A 28 8.92 2.41 5.79
N GLY A 29 8.85 2.42 4.46
CA GLY A 29 9.88 2.99 3.59
C GLY A 29 11.23 2.28 3.66
N ARG A 30 11.36 1.10 4.30
CA ARG A 30 12.61 0.33 4.44
C ARG A 30 12.87 -0.56 3.21
N PRO A 31 14.12 -1.01 2.97
CA PRO A 31 14.42 -1.95 1.90
C PRO A 31 13.72 -3.30 2.12
N LEU A 32 13.53 -4.07 1.05
CA LEU A 32 13.05 -5.45 1.14
C LEU A 32 14.01 -6.32 1.95
N LEU A 33 13.47 -7.26 2.72
CA LEU A 33 14.25 -8.29 3.42
C LEU A 33 14.84 -9.30 2.42
N CYS A 34 14.12 -9.58 1.34
CA CYS A 34 14.55 -10.51 0.30
C CYS A 34 14.57 -9.85 -1.09
N ARG A 35 15.50 -10.29 -1.93
CA ARG A 35 15.53 -9.90 -3.35
C ARG A 35 14.69 -10.88 -4.14
N TYR A 36 13.56 -10.41 -4.65
CA TYR A 36 12.71 -11.20 -5.54
C TYR A 36 13.06 -10.88 -7.00
N HIS A 37 13.38 -11.91 -7.77
CA HIS A 37 13.63 -11.77 -9.20
C HIS A 37 12.33 -11.98 -9.98
N VAL A 38 11.47 -10.96 -9.95
CA VAL A 38 10.16 -10.98 -10.63
C VAL A 38 10.07 -9.76 -11.54
N PRO A 39 10.17 -9.92 -12.87
CA PRO A 39 9.95 -8.81 -13.80
C PRO A 39 8.47 -8.42 -13.82
N TRP A 40 8.18 -7.12 -13.83
CA TRP A 40 6.83 -6.62 -14.06
C TRP A 40 6.35 -7.01 -15.46
N SER A 41 5.20 -7.67 -15.54
CA SER A 41 4.49 -7.93 -16.78
C SER A 41 3.00 -8.07 -16.46
N LEU A 42 2.16 -7.32 -17.18
CA LEU A 42 0.71 -7.45 -17.08
C LEU A 42 0.23 -8.86 -17.48
N GLU A 43 0.93 -9.51 -18.42
CA GLU A 43 0.66 -10.90 -18.83
C GLU A 43 0.93 -11.86 -17.67
N LEU A 44 2.09 -11.74 -17.02
CA LEU A 44 2.45 -12.55 -15.85
C LEU A 44 1.43 -12.34 -14.72
N CYS A 45 1.02 -11.09 -14.47
CA CYS A 45 -0.02 -10.75 -13.50
C CYS A 45 -1.36 -11.45 -13.79
N ASN A 46 -1.77 -11.52 -15.05
CA ASN A 46 -3.01 -12.18 -15.46
C ASN A 46 -2.95 -13.71 -15.29
N GLU A 47 -1.77 -14.31 -15.16
CA GLU A 47 -1.65 -15.72 -14.79
C GLU A 47 -1.89 -15.93 -13.30
N PHE A 48 -1.51 -14.98 -12.44
CA PHE A 48 -1.73 -15.04 -11.00
C PHE A 48 -3.19 -14.87 -10.61
N THR A 49 -4.00 -14.15 -11.39
CA THR A 49 -5.42 -13.90 -11.11
C THR A 49 -6.38 -15.04 -11.47
N LYS A 50 -5.92 -16.09 -12.16
CA LYS A 50 -6.78 -17.20 -12.60
C LYS A 50 -7.36 -18.03 -11.46
N ASP A 51 -6.84 -17.89 -10.24
CA ASP A 51 -7.25 -18.69 -9.08
C ASP A 51 -7.68 -17.79 -7.90
N GLU A 52 -8.89 -17.22 -7.98
CA GLU A 52 -9.45 -16.29 -6.99
C GLU A 52 -9.63 -16.91 -5.57
N ASN A 53 -9.54 -18.24 -5.44
CA ASN A 53 -9.98 -19.00 -4.26
C ASN A 53 -8.91 -19.26 -3.19
N LEU A 54 -7.67 -18.81 -3.39
CA LEU A 54 -6.63 -18.98 -2.38
C LEU A 54 -6.72 -17.85 -1.34
N GLY A 55 -7.64 -18.01 -0.38
CA GLY A 55 -8.02 -17.01 0.64
C GLY A 55 -6.88 -16.39 1.46
N LEU A 56 -5.74 -17.06 1.46
CA LEU A 56 -4.51 -16.67 2.14
C LEU A 56 -3.75 -15.55 1.35
N ARG A 57 -3.80 -15.54 0.00
CA ARG A 57 -3.22 -14.45 -0.83
C ARG A 57 -3.83 -13.05 -0.57
N TRP A 58 -4.96 -12.99 0.13
CA TRP A 58 -5.70 -11.76 0.41
C TRP A 58 -5.41 -11.16 1.80
N LEU A 59 -4.27 -11.47 2.41
CA LEU A 59 -3.91 -11.03 3.78
C LEU A 59 -4.13 -9.53 4.03
N PHE A 60 -3.81 -8.67 3.06
CA PHE A 60 -4.02 -7.22 3.13
C PHE A 60 -5.18 -6.73 2.23
N GLY A 61 -5.96 -7.64 1.65
CA GLY A 61 -6.98 -7.34 0.64
C GLY A 61 -6.40 -6.74 -0.66
N ILE A 62 -5.08 -6.82 -0.86
CA ILE A 62 -4.37 -6.35 -2.03
C ILE A 62 -4.44 -7.40 -3.15
N PRO A 63 -4.79 -7.02 -4.40
CA PRO A 63 -4.61 -7.86 -5.58
C PRO A 63 -3.13 -8.19 -5.83
N ASP A 64 -2.84 -9.42 -6.28
CA ASP A 64 -1.47 -9.89 -6.58
C ASP A 64 -0.75 -8.95 -7.57
N GLN A 65 -1.47 -8.39 -8.55
CA GLN A 65 -0.91 -7.43 -9.51
C GLN A 65 -0.34 -6.19 -8.81
N PHE A 66 -1.03 -5.70 -7.77
CA PHE A 66 -0.58 -4.53 -7.03
C PHE A 66 0.63 -4.85 -6.15
N VAL A 67 0.75 -6.07 -5.64
CA VAL A 67 1.97 -6.51 -4.92
C VAL A 67 3.18 -6.49 -5.86
N MET A 68 3.04 -7.01 -7.08
CA MET A 68 4.13 -7.01 -8.07
C MET A 68 4.55 -5.58 -8.47
N LEU A 69 3.59 -4.66 -8.60
CA LEU A 69 3.87 -3.24 -8.82
C LEU A 69 4.65 -2.62 -7.67
N LEU A 70 4.18 -2.82 -6.44
CA LEU A 70 4.85 -2.34 -5.23
C LEU A 70 6.28 -2.88 -5.12
N HIS A 71 6.48 -4.17 -5.39
CA HIS A 71 7.80 -4.78 -5.43
C HIS A 71 8.72 -4.09 -6.45
N THR A 72 8.25 -3.97 -7.70
CA THR A 72 9.01 -3.37 -8.81
C THR A 72 9.42 -1.95 -8.46
N TRP A 73 8.49 -1.21 -7.86
CA TRP A 73 8.71 0.14 -7.40
C TRP A 73 9.77 0.22 -6.29
N THR A 74 9.68 -0.62 -5.25
CA THR A 74 10.65 -0.65 -4.16
C THR A 74 12.07 -0.96 -4.68
N VAL A 75 12.21 -1.97 -5.55
CA VAL A 75 13.50 -2.32 -6.16
C VAL A 75 14.07 -1.17 -6.98
N TRP A 76 13.21 -0.48 -7.74
CA TRP A 76 13.59 0.68 -8.54
C TRP A 76 14.16 1.81 -7.64
N LYS A 77 13.51 2.10 -6.51
CA LYS A 77 13.98 3.13 -5.56
C LYS A 77 15.30 2.78 -4.92
N ASP A 78 15.47 1.54 -4.49
CA ASP A 78 16.74 1.09 -3.91
C ASP A 78 17.88 1.18 -4.94
N ALA A 79 17.60 0.89 -6.22
CA ALA A 79 18.55 1.07 -7.32
C ALA A 79 18.90 2.55 -7.55
N GLN A 80 17.90 3.44 -7.58
CA GLN A 80 18.10 4.89 -7.73
C GLN A 80 18.91 5.47 -6.57
N ALA A 81 18.60 5.10 -5.33
CA ALA A 81 19.32 5.52 -4.13
C ALA A 81 20.79 5.03 -4.13
N SER A 82 21.05 3.91 -4.80
CA SER A 82 22.41 3.36 -4.99
C SER A 82 23.16 4.01 -6.17
N GLY A 83 22.58 5.01 -6.84
CA GLY A 83 23.18 5.70 -7.99
C GLY A 83 23.07 4.95 -9.31
N THR A 84 22.25 3.89 -9.37
CA THR A 84 22.00 3.16 -10.62
C THR A 84 21.08 4.00 -11.50
N THR A 85 21.44 4.20 -12.77
CA THR A 85 20.54 4.82 -13.75
C THR A 85 19.35 3.91 -13.97
N VAL A 86 18.16 4.42 -13.70
CA VAL A 86 16.93 3.67 -13.89
C VAL A 86 16.08 4.32 -14.96
N ASP A 87 15.45 3.48 -15.78
CA ASP A 87 14.60 3.91 -16.88
C ASP A 87 13.33 4.57 -16.35
N LEU A 88 13.08 5.81 -16.77
CA LEU A 88 11.90 6.59 -16.37
C LEU A 88 10.64 6.11 -17.11
N ASP A 89 10.79 5.45 -18.27
CA ASP A 89 9.66 4.93 -19.04
C ASP A 89 8.95 3.79 -18.29
N ILE A 90 9.66 3.10 -17.39
CA ILE A 90 9.09 2.06 -16.51
C ILE A 90 8.07 2.66 -15.54
N ILE A 91 8.32 3.85 -14.99
CA ILE A 91 7.36 4.49 -14.06
C ILE A 91 6.08 4.86 -14.79
N GLN A 92 6.21 5.50 -15.96
CA GLN A 92 5.05 5.88 -16.74
C GLN A 92 4.21 4.65 -17.12
N ARG A 93 4.87 3.59 -17.55
CA ARG A 93 4.21 2.31 -17.87
C ARG A 93 3.50 1.70 -16.65
N ILE A 94 4.13 1.71 -15.49
CA ILE A 94 3.53 1.24 -14.23
C ILE A 94 2.26 2.04 -13.92
N GLU A 95 2.31 3.37 -14.04
CA GLU A 95 1.15 4.23 -13.79
C GLU A 95 -0.01 3.99 -14.77
N GLU A 96 0.32 3.78 -16.05
CA GLU A 96 -0.66 3.40 -17.07
C GLU A 96 -1.29 2.03 -16.76
N ASP A 97 -0.46 1.05 -16.40
CA ASP A 97 -0.90 -0.29 -16.03
C ASP A 97 -1.79 -0.29 -14.77
N ILE A 98 -1.50 0.55 -13.76
CA ILE A 98 -2.38 0.73 -12.59
C ILE A 98 -3.80 1.12 -13.01
N GLY A 99 -3.95 1.94 -14.04
CA GLY A 99 -5.25 2.33 -14.58
C GLY A 99 -5.96 1.20 -15.30
N ASN A 100 -5.21 0.32 -15.97
CA ASN A 100 -5.72 -0.75 -16.84
C ASN A 100 -6.00 -2.07 -16.10
N ILE A 101 -5.56 -2.22 -14.86
CA ILE A 101 -5.84 -3.44 -14.09
C ILE A 101 -7.33 -3.56 -13.80
N ASP A 102 -7.94 -4.67 -14.18
CA ASP A 102 -9.33 -4.98 -13.83
C ASP A 102 -9.42 -5.53 -12.40
N ILE A 103 -10.23 -4.87 -11.57
CA ILE A 103 -10.62 -5.40 -10.26
C ILE A 103 -11.90 -6.20 -10.45
N LEU A 104 -11.77 -7.53 -10.40
CA LEU A 104 -12.92 -8.42 -10.56
C LEU A 104 -13.81 -8.42 -9.31
N PRO A 105 -15.14 -8.37 -9.46
CA PRO A 105 -16.07 -8.50 -8.35
C PRO A 105 -15.91 -9.84 -7.64
N CYS A 106 -15.90 -9.82 -6.30
CA CYS A 106 -15.86 -11.03 -5.51
C CYS A 106 -17.08 -11.92 -5.79
N ARG A 107 -16.86 -13.20 -6.12
CA ARG A 107 -17.91 -14.21 -6.22
C ARG A 107 -18.39 -14.62 -4.83
N THR A 108 -19.24 -13.80 -4.22
CA THR A 108 -19.89 -14.08 -2.94
C THR A 108 -21.38 -13.78 -3.01
N SER A 109 -22.18 -14.54 -2.25
CA SER A 109 -23.61 -14.26 -2.09
C SER A 109 -23.88 -13.07 -1.16
N ASP A 110 -22.90 -12.66 -0.35
CA ASP A 110 -23.00 -11.49 0.53
C ASP A 110 -22.59 -10.21 -0.23
N SER A 111 -23.58 -9.41 -0.62
CA SER A 111 -23.38 -8.14 -1.32
C SER A 111 -22.57 -7.12 -0.51
N SER A 112 -22.67 -7.15 0.82
CA SER A 112 -21.90 -6.24 1.69
C SER A 112 -20.42 -6.59 1.67
N LEU A 113 -20.11 -7.89 1.68
CA LEU A 113 -18.74 -8.39 1.57
C LEU A 113 -18.16 -8.11 0.19
N ALA A 114 -18.94 -8.29 -0.88
CA ALA A 114 -18.53 -7.97 -2.25
C ALA A 114 -18.16 -6.49 -2.39
N ILE A 115 -19.03 -5.59 -1.92
CA ILE A 115 -18.79 -4.14 -1.95
C ILE A 115 -17.58 -3.78 -1.09
N GLY A 116 -17.48 -4.33 0.13
CA GLY A 116 -16.35 -4.09 1.03
C GLY A 116 -15.02 -4.44 0.38
N ARG A 117 -14.93 -5.62 -0.27
CA ARG A 117 -13.72 -6.04 -1.00
C ARG A 117 -13.39 -5.11 -2.15
N MET A 118 -14.36 -4.76 -3.00
CA MET A 118 -14.12 -3.84 -4.11
C MET A 118 -13.59 -2.50 -3.62
N VAL A 119 -14.13 -1.98 -2.50
CA VAL A 119 -13.63 -0.73 -1.91
C VAL A 119 -12.19 -0.88 -1.43
N VAL A 120 -11.82 -1.99 -0.78
CA VAL A 120 -10.43 -2.23 -0.34
C VAL A 120 -9.47 -2.25 -1.53
N GLN A 121 -9.81 -2.99 -2.59
CA GLN A 121 -8.97 -3.10 -3.78
C GLN A 121 -8.84 -1.76 -4.50
N GLU A 122 -9.92 -1.00 -4.59
CA GLU A 122 -9.87 0.34 -5.18
C GLU A 122 -9.09 1.32 -4.28
N CYS A 123 -9.17 1.19 -2.95
CA CYS A 123 -8.31 1.93 -2.03
C CYS A 123 -6.82 1.65 -2.31
N TRP A 124 -6.43 0.41 -2.57
CA TRP A 124 -5.08 0.07 -3.01
C TRP A 124 -4.73 0.78 -4.32
N ARG A 125 -5.58 0.72 -5.35
CA ARG A 125 -5.34 1.43 -6.62
C ARG A 125 -5.04 2.92 -6.43
N GLN A 126 -5.76 3.58 -5.53
CA GLN A 126 -5.59 5.00 -5.25
C GLN A 126 -4.28 5.35 -4.53
N VAL A 127 -3.57 4.39 -3.93
CA VAL A 127 -2.34 4.65 -3.17
C VAL A 127 -1.07 4.11 -3.84
N LEU A 128 -1.19 3.43 -4.98
CA LEU A 128 -0.06 2.95 -5.78
C LEU A 128 0.62 4.05 -6.60
N LEU A 129 -0.01 5.23 -6.70
CA LEU A 129 0.59 6.37 -7.39
C LEU A 129 1.64 7.02 -6.50
N GLU A 130 2.91 6.78 -6.85
CA GLU A 130 4.03 7.26 -6.07
C GLU A 130 4.68 8.49 -6.71
N ALA A 131 4.37 9.68 -6.15
CA ALA A 131 5.05 10.94 -6.45
C ALA A 131 5.02 11.86 -5.21
N ASN A 132 5.61 13.06 -5.30
CA ASN A 132 5.53 14.06 -4.22
C ASN A 132 4.05 14.37 -3.87
N ALA A 133 3.74 14.59 -2.59
CA ALA A 133 2.41 14.97 -2.13
C ALA A 133 1.81 16.24 -2.78
N LEU A 134 2.63 17.09 -3.44
CA LEU A 134 2.14 18.22 -4.23
C LEU A 134 1.73 17.85 -5.67
N ASP A 135 2.15 16.70 -6.18
CA ASP A 135 1.79 16.21 -7.51
C ASP A 135 0.27 16.13 -7.64
N HIS A 136 -0.25 16.65 -8.75
CA HIS A 136 -1.67 16.66 -9.04
C HIS A 136 -2.27 15.25 -9.11
N ARG A 137 -1.49 14.25 -9.56
CA ARG A 137 -1.88 12.83 -9.60
C ARG A 137 -2.05 12.29 -8.20
N VAL A 138 -1.08 12.51 -7.32
CA VAL A 138 -1.13 12.09 -5.90
C VAL A 138 -2.28 12.77 -5.17
N LYS A 139 -2.51 14.06 -5.40
CA LYS A 139 -3.68 14.77 -4.82
C LYS A 139 -5.01 14.21 -5.30
N LYS A 140 -5.12 13.86 -6.58
CA LYS A 140 -6.32 13.24 -7.16
C LYS A 140 -6.55 11.87 -6.55
N ALA A 141 -5.50 11.05 -6.47
CA ALA A 141 -5.53 9.71 -5.90
C ALA A 141 -5.89 9.73 -4.41
N GLN A 142 -5.24 10.59 -3.62
CA GLN A 142 -5.57 10.81 -2.21
C GLN A 142 -7.04 11.24 -2.03
N LYS A 143 -7.56 12.13 -2.88
CA LYS A 143 -8.97 12.54 -2.83
C LYS A 143 -9.90 11.37 -3.15
N GLY A 144 -9.55 10.54 -4.13
CA GLY A 144 -10.24 9.30 -4.48
C GLY A 144 -10.30 8.34 -3.30
N PHE A 145 -9.15 8.07 -2.67
CA PHE A 145 -9.02 7.27 -1.46
C PHE A 145 -9.92 7.79 -0.34
N MET A 146 -9.87 9.10 -0.03
CA MET A 146 -10.72 9.67 1.02
C MET A 146 -12.22 9.56 0.70
N LYS A 147 -12.61 9.58 -0.58
CA LYS A 147 -14.01 9.37 -0.99
C LYS A 147 -14.45 7.94 -0.70
N LEU A 148 -13.63 6.95 -1.04
CA LEU A 148 -13.87 5.53 -0.77
C LEU A 148 -13.95 5.25 0.73
N LEU A 149 -13.00 5.78 1.50
CA LEU A 149 -12.98 5.64 2.95
C LEU A 149 -14.20 6.31 3.60
N LYS A 150 -14.73 7.40 3.05
CA LYS A 150 -15.98 8.02 3.54
C LYS A 150 -17.24 7.26 3.13
N ALA A 151 -17.20 6.54 2.02
CA ALA A 151 -18.33 5.79 1.50
C ALA A 151 -18.60 4.49 2.30
N THR A 152 -17.63 4.04 3.09
CA THR A 152 -17.75 2.85 3.94
C THR A 152 -18.05 3.22 5.38
N LYS A 153 -18.79 2.35 6.09
CA LYS A 153 -19.06 2.54 7.52
C LYS A 153 -17.80 2.21 8.34
N PRO A 154 -17.42 3.04 9.34
CA PRO A 154 -16.37 2.71 10.31
C PRO A 154 -16.69 1.42 11.06
N ARG A 155 -15.93 0.37 10.77
CA ARG A 155 -16.08 -0.99 11.30
C ARG A 155 -14.81 -1.79 11.01
N ARG A 156 -14.53 -2.79 11.84
CA ARG A 156 -13.41 -3.72 11.66
C ARG A 156 -13.24 -4.17 10.21
N ASN A 157 -14.32 -4.59 9.55
CA ASN A 157 -14.35 -4.80 8.11
C ASN A 157 -15.13 -3.64 7.45
N PRO A 158 -14.58 -2.94 6.44
CA PRO A 158 -13.32 -3.24 5.75
C PRO A 158 -12.06 -2.60 6.38
N ASP A 159 -12.17 -1.86 7.49
CA ASP A 159 -11.10 -0.97 7.95
C ASP A 159 -9.75 -1.68 8.17
N VAL A 160 -9.76 -2.92 8.69
CA VAL A 160 -8.56 -3.75 8.91
C VAL A 160 -7.74 -4.00 7.63
N PHE A 161 -8.40 -4.07 6.47
CA PHE A 161 -7.73 -4.25 5.17
C PHE A 161 -7.32 -2.93 4.51
N THR A 162 -7.79 -1.80 5.05
CA THR A 162 -7.46 -0.47 4.53
C THR A 162 -6.38 0.24 5.34
N ILE A 163 -5.83 -0.38 6.38
CA ILE A 163 -4.81 0.20 7.26
C ILE A 163 -3.55 0.57 6.48
N MET A 164 -3.00 -0.37 5.71
CA MET A 164 -1.79 -0.12 4.91
C MET A 164 -2.04 0.98 3.86
N PRO A 165 -3.16 0.97 3.09
CA PRO A 165 -3.54 2.11 2.27
C PRO A 165 -3.67 3.44 3.03
N MET A 166 -4.23 3.43 4.25
CA MET A 166 -4.34 4.64 5.06
C MET A 166 -2.98 5.20 5.49
N ILE A 167 -1.97 4.36 5.72
CA ILE A 167 -0.60 4.83 5.99
C ILE A 167 -0.04 5.55 4.76
N ILE A 168 -0.14 4.92 3.58
CA ILE A 168 0.38 5.51 2.34
C ILE A 168 -0.35 6.82 2.01
N ALA A 169 -1.69 6.81 2.02
CA ALA A 169 -2.50 8.02 1.78
C ALA A 169 -2.33 9.09 2.89
N GLY A 170 -2.11 8.65 4.12
CA GLY A 170 -1.88 9.49 5.28
C GLY A 170 -0.58 10.26 5.18
N ALA A 171 0.50 9.61 4.76
CA ALA A 171 1.82 10.24 4.58
C ALA A 171 1.73 11.46 3.64
N VAL A 172 1.02 11.33 2.52
CA VAL A 172 0.83 12.43 1.53
C VAL A 172 -0.25 13.44 1.91
N THR A 173 -0.86 13.34 3.11
CA THR A 173 -1.91 14.26 3.57
C THR A 173 -1.30 15.54 4.18
N THR A 174 -1.09 16.54 3.33
CA THR A 174 -0.26 17.72 3.66
C THR A 174 -0.94 18.82 4.50
N LYS A 175 -2.26 19.04 4.42
CA LYS A 175 -2.86 20.26 5.03
C LYS A 175 -4.26 20.15 5.63
N SER A 176 -4.98 19.05 5.44
CA SER A 176 -6.37 18.97 5.91
C SER A 176 -6.45 18.26 7.26
N THR A 177 -6.53 19.05 8.35
CA THR A 177 -6.81 18.53 9.71
C THR A 177 -8.00 17.59 9.70
N HIS A 178 -9.05 17.92 8.94
CA HIS A 178 -10.21 17.06 8.78
C HIS A 178 -9.89 15.69 8.13
N ARG A 179 -9.08 15.64 7.07
CA ARG A 179 -8.68 14.36 6.45
C ARG A 179 -7.82 13.52 7.40
N ARG A 180 -6.88 14.16 8.12
CA ARG A 180 -6.06 13.51 9.16
C ARG A 180 -6.95 12.92 10.25
N GLN A 181 -7.96 13.67 10.72
CA GLN A 181 -8.90 13.18 11.74
C GLN A 181 -9.76 12.00 11.27
N ILE A 182 -10.11 11.94 9.99
CA ILE A 182 -10.79 10.75 9.45
C ILE A 182 -9.88 9.52 9.55
N ILE A 183 -8.61 9.65 9.17
CA ILE A 183 -7.65 8.54 9.28
C ILE A 183 -7.46 8.15 10.75
N ILE A 184 -7.17 9.12 11.63
CA ILE A 184 -7.00 8.87 13.08
C ILE A 184 -8.22 8.13 13.65
N SER A 185 -9.43 8.63 13.40
CA SER A 185 -10.65 8.00 13.94
C SER A 185 -10.87 6.57 13.44
N ARG A 186 -10.45 6.25 12.21
CA ARG A 186 -10.52 4.88 11.68
C ARG A 186 -9.55 3.96 12.41
N PHE A 187 -8.29 4.38 12.58
CA PHE A 187 -7.30 3.65 13.37
C PHE A 187 -7.81 3.39 14.79
N LEU A 188 -8.21 4.44 15.50
CA LEU A 188 -8.64 4.35 16.90
C LEU A 188 -9.94 3.57 17.10
N SER A 189 -10.72 3.32 16.05
CA SER A 189 -11.90 2.44 16.12
C SER A 189 -11.55 0.95 16.28
N MET A 190 -10.27 0.59 16.11
CA MET A 190 -9.77 -0.78 16.22
C MET A 190 -8.89 -0.93 17.48
N PRO A 191 -9.19 -1.89 18.38
CA PRO A 191 -8.44 -2.06 19.62
C PRO A 191 -6.93 -2.27 19.45
N GLU A 192 -6.51 -2.93 18.35
CA GLU A 192 -5.11 -3.23 18.03
C GLU A 192 -4.29 -1.97 17.66
N PHE A 193 -4.95 -0.83 17.50
CA PHE A 193 -4.34 0.45 17.11
C PHE A 193 -4.53 1.53 18.18
N ALA A 194 -5.39 1.29 19.18
CA ALA A 194 -5.69 2.23 20.25
C ALA A 194 -4.66 2.21 21.40
N ASN A 195 -4.01 1.08 21.63
CA ASN A 195 -3.09 0.92 22.76
C ASN A 195 -1.66 1.35 22.40
N PRO A 196 -0.99 2.20 23.19
CA PRO A 196 0.42 2.52 22.98
C PRO A 196 1.33 1.29 23.03
N GLY A 197 2.33 1.23 22.15
CA GLY A 197 3.38 0.20 22.18
C GLY A 197 3.00 -1.13 21.54
N VAL A 198 1.88 -1.20 20.82
CA VAL A 198 1.61 -2.28 19.88
C VAL A 198 1.86 -1.80 18.45
N ALA A 199 2.28 -2.73 17.58
CA ALA A 199 2.68 -2.43 16.20
C ALA A 199 1.63 -1.61 15.42
N GLY A 200 0.34 -1.82 15.68
CA GLY A 200 -0.72 -1.03 15.05
C GLY A 200 -0.68 0.45 15.45
N ASN A 201 -0.53 0.75 16.73
CA ASN A 201 -0.46 2.13 17.21
C ASN A 201 0.81 2.85 16.70
N ASP A 202 1.91 2.12 16.55
CA ASP A 202 3.14 2.69 16.03
C ASP A 202 2.99 3.18 14.57
N LEU A 203 2.19 2.49 13.76
CA LEU A 203 1.85 2.96 12.40
C LEU A 203 1.09 4.30 12.43
N LEU A 204 0.17 4.49 13.37
CA LEU A 204 -0.51 5.78 13.55
C LEU A 204 0.47 6.88 13.99
N ARG A 205 1.35 6.55 14.93
CA ARG A 205 2.39 7.48 15.42
C ARG A 205 3.37 7.89 14.34
N MET A 206 3.70 7.00 13.41
CA MET A 206 4.50 7.36 12.23
C MET A 206 3.82 8.48 11.42
N LEU A 207 2.51 8.39 11.18
CA LEU A 207 1.77 9.46 10.49
C LEU A 207 1.80 10.78 11.27
N GLU A 208 1.62 10.72 12.58
CA GLU A 208 1.66 11.90 13.44
C GLU A 208 3.04 12.58 13.42
N ASP A 209 4.13 11.80 13.45
CA ASP A 209 5.51 12.30 13.30
C ASP A 209 5.72 12.96 11.93
N ILE A 210 5.32 12.32 10.82
CA ILE A 210 5.41 12.89 9.48
C ILE A 210 4.65 14.22 9.41
N TRP A 211 3.42 14.24 9.92
CA TRP A 211 2.57 15.43 9.90
C TRP A 211 3.13 16.57 10.74
N ALA A 212 3.74 16.28 11.90
CA ALA A 212 4.38 17.26 12.74
C ALA A 212 5.64 17.84 12.07
N ARG A 213 6.53 16.98 11.55
CA ARG A 213 7.77 17.39 10.90
C ARG A 213 7.53 18.22 9.64
N THR A 214 6.70 17.71 8.73
CA THR A 214 6.40 18.41 7.47
C THR A 214 5.72 19.76 7.69
N ASN A 215 4.88 19.88 8.72
CA ASN A 215 4.29 21.15 9.14
C ASN A 215 5.36 22.12 9.68
N MET A 216 6.24 21.65 10.56
CA MET A 216 7.30 22.46 11.16
C MET A 216 8.30 22.97 10.11
N GLU A 217 8.65 22.12 9.14
CA GLU A 217 9.59 22.42 8.06
C GLU A 217 8.95 23.21 6.90
N GLY A 218 7.62 23.37 6.90
CA GLY A 218 6.91 24.11 5.86
C GLY A 218 6.96 23.46 4.47
N ARG A 219 7.22 22.15 4.39
CA ARG A 219 7.37 21.40 3.13
C ARG A 219 6.34 20.28 2.97
N PRO A 220 6.05 19.82 1.74
CA PRO A 220 5.25 18.61 1.58
C PRO A 220 5.99 17.37 2.07
N ALA A 221 5.21 16.36 2.45
CA ALA A 221 5.72 15.03 2.72
C ALA A 221 6.31 14.41 1.44
N ARG A 222 7.38 13.65 1.64
CA ARG A 222 8.06 12.83 0.65
C ARG A 222 8.07 11.38 1.15
N TRP A 223 8.41 10.44 0.29
CA TRP A 223 8.42 9.03 0.67
C TRP A 223 9.51 8.69 1.68
N GLU A 224 10.60 9.44 1.68
CA GLU A 224 11.67 9.30 2.67
C GLU A 224 11.18 9.62 4.09
N ASP A 225 10.12 10.43 4.23
CA ASP A 225 9.54 10.74 5.54
C ASP A 225 8.94 9.50 6.23
N LEU A 226 8.49 8.49 5.48
CA LEU A 226 8.05 7.20 6.05
C LEU A 226 9.21 6.46 6.69
N ARG A 227 10.37 6.42 6.02
CA ARG A 227 11.58 5.78 6.55
C ARG A 227 12.06 6.49 7.80
N GLU A 228 12.12 7.82 7.77
CA GLU A 228 12.49 8.61 8.94
C GLU A 228 11.53 8.40 10.11
N ALA A 229 10.22 8.39 9.85
CA ALA A 229 9.22 8.15 10.88
C ALA A 229 9.31 6.74 11.46
N CYS A 230 9.53 5.72 10.61
CA CYS A 230 9.74 4.34 11.04
C CYS A 230 10.93 4.25 12.00
N GLN A 231 12.06 4.84 11.63
CA GLN A 231 13.26 4.86 12.47
C GLN A 231 13.05 5.60 13.80
N ARG A 232 12.27 6.69 13.82
CA ARG A 232 12.01 7.51 15.01
C ARG A 232 11.00 6.90 15.97
N VAL A 233 9.96 6.26 15.44
CA VAL A 233 8.83 5.73 16.22
C VAL A 233 9.05 4.27 16.61
N ILE A 234 9.46 3.44 15.65
CA ILE A 234 9.63 2.00 15.83
C ILE A 234 11.06 1.64 16.22
N GLY A 235 12.04 2.47 15.83
CA GLY A 235 13.45 2.27 16.18
C GLY A 235 14.22 1.33 15.24
N ILE A 236 13.66 0.99 14.07
CA ILE A 236 14.23 0.05 13.08
C ILE A 236 14.49 0.68 11.72
#